data_AF-A0AAD7UH55-F1
#
_entry.id   AF-A0AAD7UH55-F1
#
_cell.length_a   1.000
_cell.length_b   1.000
_cell.length_c   1.000
_cell.angle_alpha   90.00
_cell.angle_beta   90.00
_cell.angle_gamma   90.00
#
_symmetry.space_group_name_H-M   'P 1'
#
loop_
_entity.id
_entity.type
_entity.pdbx_description
1 polymer ?
#
loop_
_entity_poly.entity_id
_entity_poly.type
_entity_poly.pdbx_seq_one_letter_code
_entity_poly.pdbx_strand_id
1 'polypeptide(L)'
;MWWWWSACLFPLLPNRSLPGVAQVHVRNLPWFTASEVVEAELREAVESRGWKCEVEVLPLRKARLRDADKEHSGGAILRFADRVVAAACANALDDMLILDRRASAALLEVVDEPDLRVDVAFGNADARAQRSRRTARRFAAAVDVATVPPCLAFEELVVDGMDWAKIPECLDPVGGGELRGARGERKRATVESFAHVARRLDGDIVDVASGAGNLGLPLAKVLDRVLVAVDVNPRALDRLVQRAIEGNVRATARVADADGLQLDNSDGIVVSLHACGAVSDLAIEAAVSAKLPFLVSPCCAGKAQVQRQTSSLGAIDRAARPARLRYPRSRWGRDAFGDTYALLAAAADYGPSVSRDDNGLRRRLQRRAKHLVETDRLLAAREADYYVRLLEMPGLGSNYPKPDLLVGAPRGSRGAATLADLSARSLSPSALQLTPLNDDLLNL
;
A
#
# COMPACT_ATOMS: atom_id res chain seq x y z
N MET A 1 22.05 11.76 66.12
CA MET A 1 21.00 12.65 65.58
C MET A 1 20.69 12.17 64.17
N TRP A 2 19.75 11.27 63.94
CA TRP A 2 18.28 11.43 63.85
C TRP A 2 17.79 12.12 62.54
N TRP A 3 17.09 11.31 61.70
CA TRP A 3 15.87 11.58 60.86
C TRP A 3 16.01 12.53 59.64
N TRP A 4 15.29 12.43 58.50
CA TRP A 4 14.33 11.48 57.88
C TRP A 4 14.12 11.89 56.38
N TRP A 5 13.42 11.04 55.62
CA TRP A 5 12.91 11.22 54.25
C TRP A 5 12.02 12.47 54.02
N SER A 6 12.03 13.01 52.79
CA SER A 6 10.79 13.34 52.04
C SER A 6 11.04 13.60 50.55
N ALA A 7 10.16 13.01 49.75
CA ALA A 7 10.01 13.22 48.32
C ALA A 7 9.51 14.65 48.02
N CYS A 8 9.97 15.24 46.91
CA CYS A 8 9.31 16.37 46.27
C CYS A 8 9.06 16.04 44.80
N LEU A 9 7.79 15.72 44.52
CA LEU A 9 7.15 15.80 43.22
C LEU A 9 7.40 17.20 42.61
N PHE A 10 7.64 17.24 41.30
CA PHE A 10 7.32 18.41 40.48
C PHE A 10 6.11 18.09 39.58
N PRO A 11 5.26 19.08 39.30
CA PRO A 11 3.85 18.89 39.04
C PRO A 11 3.58 18.49 37.59
N LEU A 12 2.78 17.43 37.44
CA LEU A 12 1.95 17.24 36.25
C LEU A 12 1.11 18.50 36.05
N LEU A 13 1.15 19.06 34.85
CA LEU A 13 0.25 20.14 34.44
C LEU A 13 -1.19 19.74 34.79
N PRO A 14 -1.98 20.64 35.41
CA PRO A 14 -3.36 20.33 35.73
C PRO A 14 -4.11 20.14 34.42
N ASN A 15 -4.49 18.89 34.16
CA ASN A 15 -5.50 18.52 33.18
C ASN A 15 -6.80 19.18 33.67
N ARG A 16 -7.09 20.40 33.21
CA ARG A 16 -8.36 21.08 33.50
C ARG A 16 -9.44 20.38 32.68
N SER A 17 -9.94 19.27 33.18
CA SER A 17 -11.12 18.61 32.67
C SER A 17 -12.38 19.37 33.12
N LEU A 18 -13.14 19.86 32.15
CA LEU A 18 -14.54 20.24 32.36
C LEU A 18 -15.40 18.98 32.14
N PRO A 19 -16.30 18.61 33.07
CA PRO A 19 -17.20 17.48 32.87
C PRO A 19 -18.15 17.73 31.68
N GLY A 20 -18.32 16.74 30.79
CA GLY A 20 -19.26 16.80 29.66
C GLY A 20 -18.67 17.08 28.28
N VAL A 21 -17.35 16.98 28.10
CA VAL A 21 -16.69 17.29 26.81
C VAL A 21 -16.48 16.03 25.96
N ALA A 22 -17.20 15.93 24.85
CA ALA A 22 -17.06 14.90 23.84
C ALA A 22 -15.95 15.23 22.84
N GLN A 23 -15.05 14.29 22.56
CA GLN A 23 -13.93 14.51 21.63
C GLN A 23 -14.17 13.89 20.25
N VAL A 24 -13.52 14.40 19.21
CA VAL A 24 -13.50 13.82 17.87
C VAL A 24 -12.05 13.83 17.38
N HIS A 25 -11.48 12.66 17.13
CA HIS A 25 -10.12 12.55 16.61
C HIS A 25 -10.11 12.58 15.09
N VAL A 26 -9.33 13.50 14.51
CA VAL A 26 -9.08 13.58 13.07
C VAL A 26 -7.65 13.12 12.79
N ARG A 27 -7.45 12.32 11.73
CA ARG A 27 -6.15 11.74 11.35
C ARG A 27 -5.92 11.92 9.86
N ASN A 28 -4.66 11.76 9.42
CA ASN A 28 -4.19 11.93 8.04
C ASN A 28 -4.22 13.37 7.51
N LEU A 29 -4.08 14.35 8.39
CA LEU A 29 -3.97 15.76 8.02
C LEU A 29 -2.66 16.05 7.26
N PRO A 30 -2.63 17.04 6.34
CA PRO A 30 -1.48 17.33 5.47
C PRO A 30 -0.26 17.78 6.27
N TRP A 31 0.75 16.91 6.41
CA TRP A 31 1.86 17.08 7.35
C TRP A 31 2.76 18.31 7.15
N PHE A 32 2.69 18.94 5.99
CA PHE A 32 3.52 20.10 5.62
C PHE A 32 2.76 21.42 5.72
N THR A 33 1.47 21.37 6.09
CA THR A 33 0.66 22.56 6.32
C THR A 33 0.88 23.04 7.75
N ALA A 34 1.10 24.34 7.93
CA ALA A 34 1.26 24.94 9.25
C ALA A 34 0.06 24.59 10.16
N SER A 35 0.32 24.28 11.42
CA SER A 35 -0.69 23.79 12.36
C SER A 35 -1.86 24.78 12.50
N GLU A 36 -1.57 26.07 12.41
CA GLU A 36 -2.53 27.18 12.51
C GLU A 36 -3.51 27.18 11.32
N VAL A 37 -3.02 26.84 10.13
CA VAL A 37 -3.85 26.76 8.92
C VAL A 37 -4.78 25.56 9.01
N VAL A 38 -4.26 24.40 9.43
CA VAL A 38 -5.06 23.19 9.65
C VAL A 38 -6.13 23.41 10.72
N GLU A 39 -5.78 24.10 11.79
CA GLU A 39 -6.71 24.46 12.86
C GLU A 39 -7.83 25.38 12.36
N ALA A 40 -7.48 26.41 11.57
CA ALA A 40 -8.45 27.35 11.00
C ALA A 40 -9.44 26.65 10.05
N GLU A 41 -8.96 25.78 9.16
CA GLU A 41 -9.81 25.03 8.23
C GLU A 41 -10.77 24.07 8.95
N LEU A 42 -10.27 23.34 9.95
CA LEU A 42 -11.12 22.47 10.76
C LEU A 42 -12.17 23.25 11.54
N ARG A 43 -11.80 24.42 12.09
CA ARG A 43 -12.73 25.31 12.78
C ARG A 43 -13.81 25.83 11.83
N GLU A 44 -13.44 26.31 10.65
CA GLU A 44 -14.39 26.78 9.63
C GLU A 44 -15.35 25.66 9.17
N ALA A 45 -14.84 24.45 8.96
CA ALA A 45 -15.66 23.30 8.55
C ALA A 45 -16.74 22.94 9.59
N VAL A 46 -16.43 23.11 10.88
CA VAL A 46 -17.36 22.87 11.99
C VAL A 46 -18.32 24.05 12.20
N GLU A 47 -17.80 25.28 12.21
CA GLU A 47 -18.59 26.50 12.45
C GLU A 47 -19.58 26.79 11.32
N SER A 48 -19.23 26.49 10.06
CA SER A 48 -20.14 26.60 8.91
C SER A 48 -21.41 25.74 9.03
N ARG A 49 -21.43 24.75 9.95
CA ARG A 49 -22.58 23.90 10.28
C ARG A 49 -23.30 24.32 11.56
N GLY A 50 -22.92 25.47 12.13
CA GLY A 50 -23.48 25.99 13.37
C GLY A 50 -22.99 25.27 14.63
N TRP A 51 -21.94 24.46 14.52
CA TRP A 51 -21.36 23.74 15.65
C TRP A 51 -20.20 24.52 16.27
N LYS A 52 -20.06 24.43 17.59
CA LYS A 52 -18.95 25.05 18.33
C LYS A 52 -18.06 23.95 18.90
N CYS A 53 -16.76 24.05 18.63
CA CYS A 53 -15.75 23.17 19.20
C CYS A 53 -14.42 23.89 19.45
N GLU A 54 -13.64 23.36 20.37
CA GLU A 54 -12.20 23.64 20.42
C GLU A 54 -11.48 22.70 19.45
N VAL A 55 -10.46 23.20 18.74
CA VAL A 55 -9.65 22.41 17.81
C VAL A 55 -8.21 22.43 18.31
N GLU A 56 -7.60 21.25 18.46
CA GLU A 56 -6.20 21.10 18.82
C GLU A 56 -5.48 20.24 17.79
N VAL A 57 -4.54 20.81 17.04
CA VAL A 57 -3.68 20.05 16.13
C VAL A 57 -2.56 19.38 16.92
N LEU A 58 -2.41 18.06 16.77
CA LEU A 58 -1.50 17.27 17.59
C LEU A 58 -0.04 17.49 17.17
N PRO A 59 0.83 17.94 18.09
CA PRO A 59 2.22 18.28 17.76
C PRO A 59 3.06 17.06 17.41
N LEU A 60 4.17 17.28 16.70
CA LEU A 60 5.15 16.23 16.44
C LEU A 60 5.75 15.69 17.74
N ARG A 61 5.64 14.37 17.93
CA ARG A 61 6.39 13.71 19.01
C ARG A 61 7.87 13.69 18.64
N LYS A 62 8.74 14.19 19.53
CA LYS A 62 10.21 14.27 19.37
C LYS A 62 10.88 12.97 18.88
N ALA A 63 10.29 11.80 19.13
CA ALA A 63 10.80 10.50 18.65
C ALA A 63 10.48 10.16 17.17
N ARG A 64 9.76 11.03 16.44
CA ARG A 64 9.35 10.84 15.04
C ARG A 64 9.90 11.91 14.08
N LEU A 65 11.03 12.52 14.43
CA LEU A 65 11.78 13.49 13.62
C LEU A 65 12.49 12.87 12.39
N ARG A 66 11.83 11.95 11.66
CA ARG A 66 12.38 11.42 10.40
C ARG A 66 12.19 12.39 9.22
N ASP A 67 11.35 13.40 9.39
CA ASP A 67 11.05 14.42 8.39
C ASP A 67 11.05 15.79 9.09
N ALA A 68 12.13 16.56 8.94
CA ALA A 68 12.31 17.86 9.60
C ALA A 68 11.31 18.93 9.14
N ASP A 69 10.70 18.73 7.97
CA ASP A 69 9.78 19.67 7.31
C ASP A 69 8.31 19.47 7.76
N LYS A 70 8.04 18.57 8.71
CA LYS A 70 6.68 18.35 9.21
C LYS A 70 6.32 19.42 10.23
N GLU A 71 5.11 19.94 10.14
CA GLU A 71 4.60 20.96 11.05
C GLU A 71 3.85 20.34 12.24
N HIS A 72 3.26 19.15 12.06
CA HIS A 72 2.48 18.43 13.09
C HIS A 72 2.46 16.91 12.86
N SER A 73 1.84 16.17 13.78
CA SER A 73 1.81 14.69 13.75
C SER A 73 0.81 14.08 12.75
N GLY A 74 0.10 14.91 11.98
CA GLY A 74 -0.95 14.49 11.07
C GLY A 74 -2.28 14.12 11.72
N GLY A 75 -2.52 14.55 12.97
CA GLY A 75 -3.82 14.41 13.62
C GLY A 75 -4.24 15.67 14.36
N ALA A 76 -5.53 15.76 14.69
CA ALA A 76 -6.13 16.82 15.49
C ALA A 76 -7.21 16.23 16.41
N ILE A 77 -7.56 16.95 17.47
CA ILE A 77 -8.66 16.63 18.39
C ILE A 77 -9.63 17.82 18.35
N LEU A 78 -10.90 17.55 18.06
CA LEU A 78 -11.98 18.52 18.21
C LEU A 78 -12.75 18.21 19.49
N ARG A 79 -13.02 19.20 20.32
CA ARG A 79 -13.72 19.04 21.61
C ARG A 79 -15.03 19.79 21.59
N PHE A 80 -16.12 19.09 21.89
CA PHE A 80 -17.49 19.59 21.89
C PHE A 80 -18.06 19.53 23.29
N ALA A 81 -18.90 20.51 23.65
CA ALA A 81 -19.67 20.47 24.88
C ALA A 81 -20.87 19.51 24.83
N ASP A 82 -21.23 19.00 23.65
CA ASP A 82 -22.37 18.13 23.43
C ASP A 82 -21.96 16.92 22.57
N ARG A 83 -22.26 15.72 23.08
CA ARG A 83 -21.98 14.42 22.44
C ARG A 83 -22.76 14.20 21.16
N VAL A 84 -24.00 14.67 21.06
CA VAL A 84 -24.83 14.59 19.86
C VAL A 84 -24.23 15.45 18.76
N VAL A 85 -23.73 16.64 19.12
CA VAL A 85 -23.01 17.52 18.20
C VAL A 85 -21.67 16.91 17.79
N ALA A 86 -20.91 16.32 18.72
CA ALA A 86 -19.68 15.59 18.38
C ALA A 86 -19.93 14.43 17.40
N ALA A 87 -21.00 13.66 17.61
CA ALA A 87 -21.39 12.56 16.73
C ALA A 87 -21.88 13.05 15.36
N ALA A 88 -22.68 14.12 15.31
CA ALA A 88 -23.11 14.76 14.07
C ALA A 88 -21.92 15.33 13.30
N CYS A 89 -20.95 15.94 14.00
CA CYS A 89 -19.72 16.45 13.44
C CYS A 89 -18.84 15.32 12.91
N ALA A 90 -18.67 14.23 13.66
CA ALA A 90 -17.98 13.04 13.16
C ALA A 90 -18.62 12.55 11.85
N ASN A 91 -19.94 12.35 11.80
CA ASN A 91 -20.62 11.90 10.59
C ASN A 91 -20.47 12.90 9.43
N ALA A 92 -20.60 14.20 9.68
CA ALA A 92 -20.48 15.21 8.64
C ALA A 92 -19.04 15.46 8.19
N LEU A 93 -18.03 15.26 9.05
CA LEU A 93 -16.62 15.25 8.66
C LEU A 93 -16.29 14.00 7.86
N ASP A 94 -16.93 12.86 8.15
CA ASP A 94 -16.86 11.66 7.31
C ASP A 94 -17.47 11.93 5.93
N ASP A 95 -18.58 12.67 5.85
CA ASP A 95 -19.21 13.13 4.61
C ASP A 95 -18.42 14.27 3.90
N MET A 96 -17.71 15.11 4.67
CA MET A 96 -16.86 16.22 4.18
C MET A 96 -15.44 15.81 3.86
N LEU A 97 -14.96 14.62 4.21
CA LEU A 97 -13.67 14.09 3.76
C LEU A 97 -13.65 13.75 2.25
N ILE A 98 -14.55 14.43 1.53
CA ILE A 98 -14.44 14.95 0.17
C ILE A 98 -13.90 16.40 0.20
N LEU A 99 -13.00 16.74 1.13
CA LEU A 99 -12.03 17.82 0.93
C LEU A 99 -10.87 17.17 0.17
N ASP A 100 -11.13 17.10 -1.13
CA ASP A 100 -10.37 16.45 -2.19
C ASP A 100 -10.37 14.91 -2.13
N ARG A 101 -10.64 14.24 -3.26
CA ARG A 101 -10.75 12.77 -3.38
C ARG A 101 -9.39 12.09 -3.20
N ARG A 102 -8.76 12.20 -2.03
CA ARG A 102 -7.43 11.65 -1.73
C ARG A 102 -7.36 11.13 -0.30
N ALA A 103 -7.46 9.80 -0.22
CA ALA A 103 -6.87 8.94 0.80
C ALA A 103 -7.45 8.96 2.24
N SER A 104 -8.01 7.79 2.58
CA SER A 104 -8.00 7.15 3.91
C SER A 104 -8.93 7.72 5.00
N ALA A 105 -10.05 7.02 5.18
CA ALA A 105 -11.01 7.13 6.29
C ALA A 105 -10.44 7.71 7.59
N ALA A 106 -11.02 8.82 8.05
CA ALA A 106 -10.80 9.30 9.41
C ALA A 106 -11.41 8.30 10.41
N LEU A 107 -10.66 7.98 11.46
CA LEU A 107 -11.14 7.21 12.60
C LEU A 107 -11.63 8.21 13.64
N LEU A 108 -12.95 8.45 13.64
CA LEU A 108 -13.61 9.39 14.52
C LEU A 108 -14.09 8.63 15.77
N GLU A 109 -13.60 9.02 16.94
CA GLU A 109 -13.91 8.38 18.22
C GLU A 109 -14.32 9.44 19.24
N VAL A 110 -15.42 9.18 19.97
CA VAL A 110 -15.97 10.04 21.02
C VAL A 110 -15.71 9.41 22.38
N VAL A 111 -14.92 10.09 23.23
CA VAL A 111 -14.45 9.61 24.54
C VAL A 111 -14.94 10.53 25.66
N ASP A 112 -15.42 9.95 26.77
CA ASP A 112 -15.68 10.59 28.07
C ASP A 112 -14.65 10.06 29.12
N GLU A 113 -14.21 10.84 30.12
CA GLU A 113 -13.26 10.39 31.18
C GLU A 113 -13.61 10.90 32.60
N PRO A 114 -13.13 10.27 33.71
CA PRO A 114 -12.02 9.27 33.79
C PRO A 114 -12.26 7.97 34.64
N ASP A 115 -11.28 7.05 34.53
CA ASP A 115 -10.96 5.86 35.33
C ASP A 115 -11.76 4.55 35.16
N LEU A 116 -11.61 3.92 34.00
CA LEU A 116 -11.08 2.55 33.82
C LEU A 116 -11.03 2.33 32.30
N ARG A 117 -9.90 1.85 31.76
CA ARG A 117 -9.87 1.32 30.39
C ARG A 117 -10.78 0.09 30.33
N VAL A 118 -12.03 0.33 29.96
CA VAL A 118 -12.95 -0.66 29.43
C VAL A 118 -13.26 -0.20 28.01
N ASP A 119 -12.87 -1.00 27.02
CA ASP A 119 -13.30 -0.82 25.64
C ASP A 119 -14.82 -0.93 25.59
N VAL A 120 -15.54 0.20 25.56
CA VAL A 120 -16.99 0.21 25.30
C VAL A 120 -17.24 0.84 23.94
N ALA A 121 -17.32 -0.05 22.95
CA ALA A 121 -17.72 0.29 21.58
C ALA A 121 -19.18 0.76 21.55
N PHE A 122 -19.40 2.08 21.41
CA PHE A 122 -20.71 2.64 21.03
C PHE A 122 -20.73 3.09 19.58
N GLY A 123 -20.52 2.12 18.69
CA GLY A 123 -21.42 1.93 17.57
C GLY A 123 -21.81 0.47 17.67
N ASN A 124 -23.11 0.16 17.79
CA ASN A 124 -23.63 -1.21 18.00
C ASN A 124 -22.67 -2.22 17.36
N ALA A 125 -22.03 -3.07 18.16
CA ALA A 125 -21.18 -4.12 17.62
C ALA A 125 -21.92 -4.86 16.49
N ASP A 126 -23.24 -4.98 16.63
CA ASP A 126 -24.18 -5.43 15.61
C ASP A 126 -24.23 -4.56 14.35
N ALA A 127 -24.24 -3.23 14.42
CA ALA A 127 -24.21 -2.37 13.23
C ALA A 127 -22.84 -2.40 12.53
N ARG A 128 -21.74 -2.51 13.29
CA ARG A 128 -20.39 -2.70 12.72
C ARG A 128 -20.23 -4.09 12.10
N ALA A 129 -20.72 -5.12 12.79
CA ALA A 129 -20.79 -6.49 12.29
C ALA A 129 -21.71 -6.59 11.07
N GLN A 130 -22.87 -5.93 11.08
CA GLN A 130 -23.83 -5.93 9.97
C GLN A 130 -23.30 -5.17 8.76
N ARG A 131 -22.60 -4.05 8.95
CA ARG A 131 -21.87 -3.36 7.86
C ARG A 131 -20.73 -4.23 7.33
N SER A 132 -19.95 -4.86 8.21
CA SER A 132 -18.88 -5.79 7.83
C SER A 132 -19.43 -6.98 7.04
N ARG A 133 -20.57 -7.57 7.47
CA ARG A 133 -21.29 -8.65 6.79
C ARG A 133 -21.85 -8.19 5.44
N ARG A 134 -22.46 -7.01 5.36
CA ARG A 134 -22.94 -6.45 4.07
C ARG A 134 -21.79 -6.23 3.08
N THR A 135 -20.68 -5.67 3.53
CA THR A 135 -19.47 -5.50 2.71
C THR A 135 -18.87 -6.84 2.31
N ALA A 136 -18.79 -7.80 3.23
CA ALA A 136 -18.32 -9.16 2.96
C ALA A 136 -19.22 -9.89 1.95
N ARG A 137 -20.55 -9.72 2.03
CA ARG A 137 -21.51 -10.26 1.05
C ARG A 137 -21.33 -9.63 -0.33
N ARG A 138 -21.13 -8.32 -0.41
CA ARG A 138 -20.85 -7.64 -1.69
C ARG A 138 -19.51 -8.10 -2.27
N PHE A 139 -18.49 -8.27 -1.44
CA PHE A 139 -17.19 -8.83 -1.87
C PHE A 139 -17.31 -10.27 -2.32
N ALA A 140 -17.99 -11.11 -1.55
CA ALA A 140 -18.29 -12.50 -1.90
C ALA A 140 -18.96 -12.59 -3.27
N ALA A 141 -20.04 -11.85 -3.49
CA ALA A 141 -20.74 -11.83 -4.77
C ALA A 141 -19.82 -11.41 -5.93
N ALA A 142 -19.01 -10.36 -5.75
CA ALA A 142 -18.09 -9.91 -6.80
C ALA A 142 -16.95 -10.93 -7.07
N VAL A 143 -16.53 -11.68 -6.06
CA VAL A 143 -15.46 -12.68 -6.15
C VAL A 143 -15.95 -14.04 -6.70
N ASP A 144 -17.23 -14.36 -6.50
CA ASP A 144 -17.87 -15.60 -6.92
C ASP A 144 -18.27 -15.58 -8.42
N VAL A 145 -18.58 -14.39 -8.95
CA VAL A 145 -18.90 -14.20 -10.38
C VAL A 145 -17.73 -14.56 -11.31
N ALA A 146 -16.50 -14.59 -10.80
CA ALA A 146 -15.31 -14.77 -11.63
C ALA A 146 -14.58 -16.10 -11.42
N THR A 147 -14.51 -16.88 -12.49
CA THR A 147 -13.54 -17.97 -12.63
C THR A 147 -12.21 -17.40 -13.11
N VAL A 148 -11.12 -17.67 -12.37
CA VAL A 148 -9.76 -17.37 -12.85
C VAL A 148 -9.53 -18.18 -14.14
N PRO A 149 -9.10 -17.56 -15.24
CA PRO A 149 -8.84 -18.28 -16.48
C PRO A 149 -7.80 -19.39 -16.26
N PRO A 150 -8.03 -20.62 -16.76
CA PRO A 150 -7.14 -21.77 -16.53
C PRO A 150 -5.69 -21.54 -16.95
N CYS A 151 -5.47 -20.58 -17.84
CA CYS A 151 -4.17 -20.20 -18.39
C CYS A 151 -3.24 -19.47 -17.44
N LEU A 152 -3.71 -19.04 -16.25
CA LEU A 152 -2.87 -18.43 -15.22
C LEU A 152 -3.00 -19.27 -13.96
N ALA A 153 -2.08 -20.23 -13.81
CA ALA A 153 -1.93 -20.97 -12.57
C ALA A 153 -1.28 -20.07 -11.51
N PHE A 154 -1.70 -20.25 -10.26
CA PHE A 154 -1.07 -19.61 -9.12
C PHE A 154 -0.04 -20.57 -8.53
N GLU A 155 1.22 -20.14 -8.53
CA GLU A 155 2.35 -21.01 -8.21
C GLU A 155 3.29 -20.30 -7.25
N GLU A 156 3.78 -21.01 -6.25
CA GLU A 156 4.79 -20.48 -5.33
C GLU A 156 6.17 -20.64 -5.95
N LEU A 157 6.92 -19.55 -6.04
CA LEU A 157 8.27 -19.56 -6.58
C LEU A 157 9.21 -20.31 -5.63
N VAL A 158 10.06 -21.18 -6.19
CA VAL A 158 11.14 -21.82 -5.42
C VAL A 158 12.38 -20.94 -5.52
N VAL A 159 12.72 -20.25 -4.43
CA VAL A 159 13.79 -19.25 -4.39
C VAL A 159 14.99 -19.78 -3.61
N ASP A 160 16.17 -19.66 -4.19
CA ASP A 160 17.44 -19.82 -3.49
C ASP A 160 17.75 -18.55 -2.69
N GLY A 161 18.09 -18.70 -1.41
CA GLY A 161 18.42 -17.58 -0.53
C GLY A 161 19.64 -16.78 -1.00
N MET A 162 19.69 -15.50 -0.61
CA MET A 162 20.83 -14.62 -0.88
C MET A 162 21.70 -14.47 0.37
N ASP A 163 23.02 -14.47 0.17
CA ASP A 163 23.97 -14.18 1.25
C ASP A 163 24.07 -12.66 1.47
N TRP A 164 23.17 -12.12 2.29
CA TRP A 164 23.12 -10.70 2.64
C TRP A 164 24.40 -10.19 3.30
N ALA A 165 25.22 -11.06 3.91
CA ALA A 165 26.49 -10.66 4.50
C ALA A 165 27.53 -10.21 3.44
N LYS A 166 27.36 -10.63 2.18
CA LYS A 166 28.19 -10.21 1.04
C LYS A 166 27.70 -8.92 0.37
N ILE A 167 26.53 -8.42 0.77
CA ILE A 167 25.97 -7.19 0.24
C ILE A 167 26.45 -6.02 1.12
N PRO A 168 27.05 -4.97 0.54
CA PRO A 168 27.41 -3.78 1.29
C PRO A 168 26.22 -3.23 2.08
N GLU A 169 26.45 -2.85 3.34
CA GLU A 169 25.39 -2.40 4.25
C GLU A 169 24.56 -1.25 3.65
N CYS A 170 25.20 -0.32 2.92
CA CYS A 170 24.53 0.79 2.24
C CYS A 170 23.50 0.34 1.19
N LEU A 171 23.66 -0.85 0.59
CA LEU A 171 22.73 -1.41 -0.41
C LEU A 171 21.65 -2.30 0.22
N ASP A 172 21.86 -2.71 1.46
CA ASP A 172 20.93 -3.56 2.20
C ASP A 172 19.66 -2.80 2.57
N PRO A 173 18.45 -3.36 2.34
CA PRO A 173 17.21 -2.75 2.82
C PRO A 173 17.14 -2.52 4.33
N VAL A 174 17.81 -3.33 5.15
CA VAL A 174 17.85 -3.18 6.62
C VAL A 174 18.86 -2.12 7.05
N GLY A 175 20.05 -2.14 6.45
CA GLY A 175 21.14 -1.19 6.70
C GLY A 175 20.85 0.17 6.09
N GLY A 176 21.39 0.45 4.90
CA GLY A 176 21.23 1.72 4.19
C GLY A 176 19.79 2.03 3.75
N GLY A 177 18.90 1.04 3.73
CA GLY A 177 17.46 1.23 3.55
C GLY A 177 16.70 1.60 4.82
N GLU A 178 17.35 1.53 5.98
CA GLU A 178 16.85 1.83 7.33
C GLU A 178 15.55 1.09 7.72
N LEU A 179 15.29 -0.07 7.13
CA LEU A 179 14.11 -0.88 7.46
C LEU A 179 14.40 -1.77 8.67
N ARG A 180 13.54 -1.68 9.69
CA ARG A 180 13.74 -2.40 10.96
C ARG A 180 12.85 -3.64 11.10
N GLY A 181 13.38 -4.65 11.80
CA GLY A 181 12.68 -5.88 12.17
C GLY A 181 12.05 -6.61 10.98
N ALA A 182 10.89 -7.20 11.21
CA ALA A 182 10.19 -8.02 10.22
C ALA A 182 9.88 -7.29 8.90
N ARG A 183 9.85 -5.95 8.87
CA ARG A 183 9.69 -5.19 7.62
C ARG A 183 10.93 -5.29 6.73
N GLY A 184 12.12 -5.22 7.34
CA GLY A 184 13.39 -5.35 6.63
C GLY A 184 13.61 -6.76 6.11
N GLU A 185 13.33 -7.78 6.93
CA GLU A 185 13.40 -9.19 6.54
C GLU A 185 12.49 -9.52 5.36
N ARG A 186 11.21 -9.08 5.41
CA ARG A 186 10.30 -9.25 4.27
C ARG A 186 10.79 -8.51 3.01
N LYS A 187 11.42 -7.35 3.18
CA LYS A 187 12.00 -6.63 2.04
C LYS A 187 13.15 -7.42 1.42
N ARG A 188 14.04 -7.98 2.24
CA ARG A 188 15.12 -8.88 1.78
C ARG A 188 14.58 -10.10 1.04
N ALA A 189 13.62 -10.83 1.61
CA ALA A 189 12.97 -11.98 0.94
C ALA A 189 12.29 -11.60 -0.39
N THR A 190 11.73 -10.38 -0.47
CA THR A 190 11.20 -9.85 -1.73
C THR A 190 12.31 -9.64 -2.76
N VAL A 191 13.43 -9.01 -2.37
CA VAL A 191 14.58 -8.80 -3.26
C VAL A 191 15.16 -10.14 -3.74
N GLU A 192 15.21 -11.16 -2.88
CA GLU A 192 15.65 -12.51 -3.26
C GLU A 192 14.79 -13.11 -4.36
N SER A 193 13.46 -12.97 -4.24
CA SER A 193 12.53 -13.47 -5.25
C SER A 193 12.72 -12.76 -6.59
N PHE A 194 12.89 -11.43 -6.57
CA PHE A 194 13.22 -10.67 -7.78
C PHE A 194 14.57 -11.08 -8.37
N ALA A 195 15.61 -11.24 -7.55
CA ALA A 195 16.94 -11.62 -7.98
C ALA A 195 16.95 -13.02 -8.62
N HIS A 196 16.18 -13.96 -8.05
CA HIS A 196 16.05 -15.30 -8.57
C HIS A 196 15.50 -15.30 -10.00
N VAL A 197 14.46 -14.51 -10.28
CA VAL A 197 13.89 -14.41 -11.63
C VAL A 197 14.81 -13.60 -12.55
N ALA A 198 15.22 -12.39 -12.13
CA ALA A 198 16.00 -11.46 -12.94
C ALA A 198 17.36 -12.03 -13.38
N ARG A 199 18.00 -12.88 -12.57
CA ARG A 199 19.28 -13.54 -12.93
C ARG A 199 19.20 -14.35 -14.21
N ARG A 200 18.02 -14.89 -14.55
CA ARG A 200 17.81 -15.74 -15.72
C ARG A 200 17.36 -14.97 -16.97
N LEU A 201 17.05 -13.69 -16.80
CA LEU A 201 16.65 -12.79 -17.86
C LEU A 201 17.85 -11.93 -18.27
N ASP A 202 17.93 -11.59 -19.55
CA ASP A 202 18.98 -10.72 -20.07
C ASP A 202 18.62 -9.24 -19.83
N GLY A 203 19.64 -8.41 -19.66
CA GLY A 203 19.50 -6.96 -19.62
C GLY A 203 19.65 -6.28 -18.26
N ASP A 204 19.90 -4.98 -18.30
CA ASP A 204 20.10 -4.11 -17.13
C ASP A 204 18.80 -3.86 -16.34
N ILE A 205 18.89 -3.35 -15.12
CA ILE A 205 17.73 -3.17 -14.24
C ILE A 205 17.12 -1.78 -14.43
N VAL A 206 15.84 -1.72 -14.80
CA VAL A 206 15.07 -0.48 -14.84
C VAL A 206 14.06 -0.49 -13.69
N ASP A 207 14.38 0.17 -12.57
CA ASP A 207 13.54 0.19 -11.38
C ASP A 207 12.56 1.37 -11.43
N VAL A 208 11.29 1.08 -11.73
CA VAL A 208 10.21 2.08 -11.83
C VAL A 208 9.55 2.25 -10.47
N ALA A 209 9.45 3.49 -10.02
CA ALA A 209 9.13 3.86 -8.63
C ALA A 209 10.17 3.31 -7.65
N SER A 210 11.45 3.52 -7.98
CA SER A 210 12.60 2.97 -7.25
C SER A 210 12.72 3.47 -5.81
N GLY A 211 12.11 4.61 -5.48
CA GLY A 211 12.32 5.33 -4.24
C GLY A 211 13.81 5.50 -3.95
N ALA A 212 14.22 5.17 -2.73
CA ALA A 212 15.62 5.23 -2.31
C ALA A 212 16.45 3.98 -2.69
N GLY A 213 15.93 3.09 -3.56
CA GLY A 213 16.71 1.99 -4.14
C GLY A 213 16.69 0.69 -3.34
N ASN A 214 15.68 0.46 -2.50
CA ASN A 214 15.58 -0.77 -1.69
C ASN A 214 15.31 -2.05 -2.51
N LEU A 215 15.03 -1.93 -3.81
CA LEU A 215 14.93 -3.03 -4.75
C LEU A 215 16.09 -2.99 -5.75
N GLY A 216 16.17 -1.92 -6.55
CA GLY A 216 17.12 -1.82 -7.65
C GLY A 216 18.59 -1.94 -7.25
N LEU A 217 19.01 -1.32 -6.13
CA LEU A 217 20.42 -1.34 -5.72
C LEU A 217 20.95 -2.74 -5.35
N PRO A 218 20.32 -3.50 -4.44
CA PRO A 218 20.79 -4.85 -4.14
C PRO A 218 20.65 -5.79 -5.35
N LEU A 219 19.64 -5.62 -6.22
CA LEU A 219 19.53 -6.37 -7.46
C LEU A 219 20.70 -6.11 -8.40
N ALA A 220 20.97 -4.84 -8.71
CA ALA A 220 22.05 -4.43 -9.60
C ALA A 220 23.41 -4.93 -9.08
N LYS A 221 23.64 -4.88 -7.76
CA LYS A 221 24.86 -5.40 -7.14
C LYS A 221 25.02 -6.91 -7.31
N VAL A 222 23.97 -7.68 -7.03
CA VAL A 222 24.03 -9.15 -7.03
C VAL A 222 24.10 -9.72 -8.43
N LEU A 223 23.52 -9.03 -9.39
CA LEU A 223 23.48 -9.45 -10.79
C LEU A 223 24.61 -8.85 -11.63
N ASP A 224 25.41 -7.95 -11.04
CA ASP A 224 26.45 -7.15 -11.70
C ASP A 224 25.92 -6.36 -12.93
N ARG A 225 24.83 -5.63 -12.73
CA ARG A 225 24.09 -4.90 -13.78
C ARG A 225 24.05 -3.40 -13.52
N VAL A 226 23.78 -2.62 -14.57
CA VAL A 226 23.48 -1.21 -14.42
C VAL A 226 22.07 -1.05 -13.87
N LEU A 227 21.88 -0.05 -13.02
CA LEU A 227 20.58 0.39 -12.53
C LEU A 227 20.17 1.70 -13.23
N VAL A 228 19.03 1.68 -13.89
CA VAL A 228 18.29 2.88 -14.28
C VAL A 228 17.15 3.05 -13.28
N ALA A 229 17.30 3.98 -12.35
CA ALA A 229 16.31 4.27 -11.32
C ALA A 229 15.37 5.38 -11.79
N VAL A 230 14.07 5.12 -11.78
CA VAL A 230 13.03 6.06 -12.17
C VAL A 230 12.11 6.33 -10.98
N ASP A 231 12.08 7.58 -10.53
CA ASP A 231 11.14 8.01 -9.49
C ASP A 231 10.78 9.49 -9.67
N VAL A 232 9.69 9.90 -9.07
CA VAL A 232 9.21 11.29 -9.07
C VAL A 232 9.75 12.10 -7.91
N ASN A 233 10.30 11.42 -6.90
CA ASN A 233 10.85 12.05 -5.72
C ASN A 233 12.37 12.22 -5.89
N PRO A 234 12.86 13.42 -6.26
CA PRO A 234 14.28 13.66 -6.46
C PRO A 234 15.10 13.38 -5.20
N ARG A 235 14.56 13.71 -4.00
CA ARG A 235 15.26 13.42 -2.73
C ARG A 235 15.46 11.92 -2.48
N ALA A 236 14.53 11.09 -2.93
CA ALA A 236 14.69 9.64 -2.83
C ALA A 236 15.77 9.14 -3.80
N LEU A 237 15.81 9.70 -5.00
CA LEU A 237 16.85 9.42 -5.99
C LEU A 237 18.23 9.90 -5.53
N ASP A 238 18.34 11.06 -4.86
CA ASP A 238 19.61 11.53 -4.29
C ASP A 238 20.16 10.52 -3.26
N ARG A 239 19.29 10.01 -2.38
CA ARG A 239 19.66 8.94 -1.44
C ARG A 239 20.07 7.66 -2.16
N LEU A 240 19.36 7.29 -3.23
CA LEU A 240 19.70 6.12 -4.04
C LEU A 240 21.08 6.26 -4.66
N VAL A 241 21.38 7.41 -5.26
CA VAL A 241 22.69 7.69 -5.90
C VAL A 241 23.80 7.66 -4.86
N GLN A 242 23.60 8.27 -3.69
CA GLN A 242 24.58 8.23 -2.61
C GLN A 242 24.88 6.78 -2.18
N ARG A 243 23.84 5.98 -1.97
CA ARG A 243 23.99 4.55 -1.65
C ARG A 243 24.67 3.77 -2.77
N ALA A 244 24.39 4.09 -4.04
CA ALA A 244 25.02 3.47 -5.19
C ALA A 244 26.52 3.74 -5.24
N ILE A 245 26.94 4.98 -4.99
CA ILE A 245 28.35 5.39 -4.91
C ILE A 245 29.06 4.61 -3.79
N GLU A 246 28.48 4.59 -2.59
CA GLU A 246 29.04 3.88 -1.42
C GLU A 246 29.17 2.37 -1.66
N GLY A 247 28.21 1.76 -2.36
CA GLY A 247 28.19 0.32 -2.64
C GLY A 247 28.89 -0.08 -3.95
N ASN A 248 29.46 0.88 -4.66
CA ASN A 248 30.06 0.73 -5.99
C ASN A 248 29.11 0.04 -6.98
N VAL A 249 27.91 0.62 -7.17
CA VAL A 249 26.89 0.20 -8.13
C VAL A 249 26.76 1.25 -9.22
N ARG A 250 26.82 0.83 -10.49
CA ARG A 250 26.57 1.71 -11.63
C ARG A 250 25.08 2.04 -11.68
N ALA A 251 24.72 3.27 -11.31
CA ALA A 251 23.33 3.73 -11.28
C ALA A 251 23.15 5.07 -11.99
N THR A 252 22.07 5.20 -12.75
CA THR A 252 21.58 6.46 -13.32
C THR A 252 20.21 6.76 -12.74
N ALA A 253 20.00 7.97 -12.23
CA ALA A 253 18.71 8.43 -11.72
C ALA A 253 17.98 9.28 -12.76
N ARG A 254 16.70 8.98 -12.98
CA ARG A 254 15.79 9.73 -13.87
C ARG A 254 14.59 10.21 -13.05
N VAL A 255 14.46 11.53 -12.89
CA VAL A 255 13.28 12.12 -12.24
C VAL A 255 12.13 12.13 -13.24
N ALA A 256 11.20 11.16 -13.14
CA ALA A 256 10.08 11.03 -14.08
C ALA A 256 8.87 10.32 -13.46
N ASP A 257 7.66 10.67 -13.94
CA ASP A 257 6.44 9.91 -13.66
C ASP A 257 6.42 8.65 -14.54
N ALA A 258 5.86 7.56 -14.00
CA ALA A 258 5.61 6.35 -14.78
C ALA A 258 4.53 6.59 -15.87
N ASP A 259 3.70 7.60 -15.68
CA ASP A 259 2.75 8.09 -16.68
C ASP A 259 3.48 8.70 -17.88
N GLY A 260 3.42 8.00 -19.01
CA GLY A 260 4.08 8.42 -20.25
C GLY A 260 5.57 8.11 -20.30
N LEU A 261 6.09 7.34 -19.32
CA LEU A 261 7.48 6.90 -19.30
C LEU A 261 7.82 6.16 -20.58
N GLN A 262 8.74 6.74 -21.36
CA GLN A 262 9.31 6.10 -22.54
C GLN A 262 10.61 5.43 -22.12
N LEU A 263 10.66 4.12 -22.33
CA LEU A 263 11.87 3.34 -22.14
C LEU A 263 12.49 3.09 -23.50
N ASP A 264 13.79 3.29 -23.58
CA ASP A 264 14.62 2.85 -24.67
C ASP A 264 14.78 1.33 -24.61
N ASN A 265 14.76 0.70 -25.79
CA ASN A 265 14.76 -0.75 -25.96
C ASN A 265 16.16 -1.37 -25.78
N SER A 266 17.02 -0.74 -24.98
CA SER A 266 18.32 -1.30 -24.62
C SER A 266 18.07 -2.42 -23.62
N ASP A 267 18.32 -3.67 -24.03
CA ASP A 267 18.16 -4.92 -23.27
C ASP A 267 18.11 -4.69 -21.75
N GLY A 268 16.88 -4.63 -21.22
CA GLY A 268 16.61 -4.26 -19.83
C GLY A 268 15.46 -5.05 -19.25
N ILE A 269 15.35 -5.05 -17.93
CA ILE A 269 14.27 -5.68 -17.18
C ILE A 269 13.60 -4.60 -16.36
N VAL A 270 12.32 -4.38 -16.62
CA VAL A 270 11.52 -3.45 -15.83
C VAL A 270 11.16 -4.11 -14.51
N VAL A 271 11.65 -3.57 -13.41
CA VAL A 271 11.31 -4.03 -12.08
C VAL A 271 10.50 -2.95 -11.36
N SER A 272 9.56 -3.36 -10.52
CA SER A 272 8.86 -2.41 -9.65
C SER A 272 8.31 -3.09 -8.41
N LEU A 273 8.68 -2.57 -7.24
CA LEU A 273 8.25 -3.12 -5.96
C LEU A 273 7.49 -2.10 -5.14
N HIS A 274 6.26 -2.46 -4.77
CA HIS A 274 5.34 -1.56 -4.09
C HIS A 274 5.04 -0.30 -4.92
N ALA A 275 5.06 -0.41 -6.24
CA ALA A 275 4.21 0.45 -7.05
C ALA A 275 2.76 0.23 -6.60
N CYS A 276 2.11 1.30 -6.14
CA CYS A 276 0.76 1.24 -5.62
C CYS A 276 -0.21 1.85 -6.65
N GLY A 277 -1.41 1.30 -6.70
CA GLY A 277 -2.47 1.77 -7.60
C GLY A 277 -2.04 1.68 -9.05
N ALA A 278 -2.24 2.78 -9.79
CA ALA A 278 -1.97 2.84 -11.22
C ALA A 278 -0.48 2.71 -11.56
N VAL A 279 0.45 2.95 -10.62
CA VAL A 279 1.90 2.89 -10.91
C VAL A 279 2.33 1.49 -11.37
N SER A 280 1.71 0.43 -10.85
CA SER A 280 2.00 -0.94 -11.31
C SER A 280 1.60 -1.13 -12.76
N ASP A 281 0.41 -0.64 -13.10
CA ASP A 281 -0.14 -0.70 -14.45
C ASP A 281 0.72 0.11 -15.43
N LEU A 282 1.23 1.27 -14.98
CA LEU A 282 2.13 2.14 -15.72
C LEU A 282 3.51 1.51 -15.97
N ALA A 283 4.08 0.84 -14.96
CA ALA A 283 5.34 0.11 -15.12
C ALA A 283 5.21 -1.05 -16.12
N ILE A 284 4.11 -1.80 -16.05
CA ILE A 284 3.80 -2.86 -17.01
C ILE A 284 3.59 -2.27 -18.41
N GLU A 285 2.83 -1.18 -18.56
CA GLU A 285 2.67 -0.49 -19.86
C GLU A 285 4.00 -0.03 -20.46
N ALA A 286 4.90 0.53 -19.65
CA ALA A 286 6.21 0.96 -20.11
C ALA A 286 7.04 -0.22 -20.62
N ALA A 287 7.06 -1.34 -19.88
CA ALA A 287 7.73 -2.56 -20.32
C ALA A 287 7.13 -3.14 -21.61
N VAL A 288 5.80 -3.24 -21.67
CA VAL A 288 5.07 -3.77 -22.83
C VAL A 288 5.28 -2.91 -24.07
N SER A 289 5.25 -1.59 -23.92
CA SER A 289 5.48 -0.64 -25.02
C SER A 289 6.90 -0.75 -25.55
N ALA A 290 7.88 -0.93 -24.66
CA ALA A 290 9.27 -1.12 -25.02
C ALA A 290 9.62 -2.56 -25.43
N LYS A 291 8.70 -3.54 -25.36
CA LYS A 291 9.02 -4.98 -25.60
C LYS A 291 10.10 -5.54 -24.66
N LEU A 292 10.15 -5.04 -23.42
CA LEU A 292 11.04 -5.53 -22.37
C LEU A 292 10.32 -6.52 -21.44
N PRO A 293 11.05 -7.47 -20.83
CA PRO A 293 10.53 -8.25 -19.70
C PRO A 293 10.23 -7.36 -18.50
N PHE A 294 9.28 -7.79 -17.67
CA PHE A 294 8.93 -7.10 -16.42
C PHE A 294 8.78 -8.06 -15.23
N LEU A 295 9.10 -7.54 -14.04
CA LEU A 295 8.88 -8.14 -12.72
C LEU A 295 8.23 -7.09 -11.83
N VAL A 296 6.96 -7.24 -11.49
CA VAL A 296 6.21 -6.22 -10.74
C VAL A 296 5.52 -6.84 -9.55
N SER A 297 5.67 -6.23 -8.36
CA SER A 297 4.98 -6.64 -7.14
C SER A 297 4.09 -5.51 -6.59
N PRO A 298 2.79 -5.50 -6.95
CA PRO A 298 1.85 -4.46 -6.56
C PRO A 298 1.47 -4.51 -5.08
N CYS A 299 1.42 -3.34 -4.43
CA CYS A 299 1.05 -3.23 -3.01
C CYS A 299 -0.42 -2.92 -2.74
N CYS A 300 -1.04 -2.12 -3.61
CA CYS A 300 -2.41 -1.63 -3.48
C CYS A 300 -3.05 -1.55 -4.87
N ALA A 301 -4.35 -1.81 -4.96
CA ALA A 301 -5.16 -1.72 -6.17
C ALA A 301 -6.21 -0.60 -6.09
N GLY A 302 -6.74 -0.28 -4.90
CA GLY A 302 -7.87 0.63 -4.75
C GLY A 302 -7.59 2.05 -5.22
N LYS A 303 -6.38 2.57 -5.01
CA LYS A 303 -5.97 3.90 -5.51
C LYS A 303 -6.05 4.02 -7.04
N ALA A 304 -5.93 2.91 -7.77
CA ALA A 304 -6.07 2.91 -9.22
C ALA A 304 -7.51 3.21 -9.67
N GLN A 305 -8.50 3.26 -8.79
CA GLN A 305 -9.89 3.58 -9.15
C GLN A 305 -10.19 5.08 -9.12
N VAL A 306 -9.35 5.86 -8.45
CA VAL A 306 -9.52 7.31 -8.35
C VAL A 306 -8.95 7.95 -9.62
N GLN A 307 -9.70 8.84 -10.26
CA GLN A 307 -9.16 9.61 -11.39
C GLN A 307 -8.08 10.57 -10.88
N ARG A 308 -6.93 10.55 -11.55
CA ARG A 308 -5.82 11.47 -11.28
C ARG A 308 -6.32 12.89 -11.53
N GLN A 309 -6.41 13.66 -10.45
CA GLN A 309 -6.71 15.09 -10.47
C GLN A 309 -5.42 15.83 -10.15
N THR A 310 -5.22 17.02 -10.71
CA THR A 310 -4.27 18.00 -10.20
C THR A 310 -4.94 18.72 -9.04
N SER A 311 -4.38 18.67 -7.82
CA SER A 311 -4.95 19.47 -6.74
C SER A 311 -4.77 20.97 -7.04
N SER A 312 -5.57 21.82 -6.41
CA SER A 312 -5.44 23.29 -6.47
C SER A 312 -4.04 23.80 -6.08
N LEU A 313 -3.27 22.97 -5.35
CA LEU A 313 -1.89 23.22 -4.92
C LEU A 313 -0.82 22.57 -5.83
N GLY A 314 -1.20 22.04 -7.00
CA GLY A 314 -0.27 21.47 -7.98
C GLY A 314 0.26 20.07 -7.65
N ALA A 315 -0.11 19.47 -6.52
CA ALA A 315 0.28 18.10 -6.19
C ALA A 315 -0.57 17.09 -7.00
N ILE A 316 0.07 16.15 -7.66
CA ILE A 316 -0.59 15.07 -8.42
C ILE A 316 -0.55 13.79 -7.57
N ASP A 317 -1.71 13.16 -7.34
CA ASP A 317 -1.74 11.80 -6.78
C ASP A 317 -1.33 10.82 -7.88
N ARG A 318 -0.05 10.48 -7.90
CA ARG A 318 0.52 9.66 -8.97
C ARG A 318 0.12 8.19 -8.87
N ALA A 319 -0.38 7.75 -7.72
CA ALA A 319 -0.98 6.42 -7.58
C ALA A 319 -2.41 6.34 -8.13
N ALA A 320 -3.04 7.50 -8.38
CA ALA A 320 -4.33 7.61 -9.02
C ALA A 320 -4.24 7.41 -10.55
N ARG A 321 -5.37 7.03 -11.14
CA ARG A 321 -5.55 6.66 -12.54
C ARG A 321 -5.43 7.84 -13.49
N PRO A 322 -4.41 7.90 -14.36
CA PRO A 322 -4.40 8.86 -15.46
C PRO A 322 -5.52 8.58 -16.46
N ALA A 323 -5.96 9.60 -17.19
CA ALA A 323 -7.15 9.54 -18.04
C ALA A 323 -7.11 8.41 -19.10
N ARG A 324 -5.92 8.05 -19.59
CA ARG A 324 -5.76 6.98 -20.58
C ARG A 324 -5.93 5.57 -19.99
N LEU A 325 -5.71 5.40 -18.69
CA LEU A 325 -5.85 4.09 -18.04
C LEU A 325 -7.32 3.81 -17.76
N ARG A 326 -7.80 2.69 -18.30
CA ARG A 326 -9.16 2.16 -18.08
C ARG A 326 -9.08 0.86 -17.31
N TYR A 327 -9.98 0.69 -16.34
CA TYR A 327 -10.16 -0.54 -15.60
C TYR A 327 -11.57 -1.08 -15.84
N PRO A 328 -11.77 -2.40 -15.91
CA PRO A 328 -10.73 -3.45 -15.98
C PRO A 328 -9.80 -3.31 -17.21
N ARG A 329 -8.55 -3.75 -17.06
CA ARG A 329 -7.47 -3.62 -18.05
C ARG A 329 -7.67 -4.56 -19.24
N SER A 330 -8.01 -5.81 -18.99
CA SER A 330 -8.16 -6.86 -20.01
C SER A 330 -9.60 -6.96 -20.52
N ARG A 331 -9.81 -7.59 -21.68
CA ARG A 331 -11.14 -7.97 -22.19
C ARG A 331 -11.82 -8.90 -21.19
N TRP A 332 -11.11 -9.91 -20.70
CA TRP A 332 -11.61 -10.82 -19.68
C TRP A 332 -12.14 -10.08 -18.45
N GLY A 333 -11.35 -9.14 -17.91
CA GLY A 333 -11.78 -8.39 -16.73
C GLY A 333 -13.01 -7.54 -17.01
N ARG A 334 -13.10 -6.93 -18.20
CA ARG A 334 -14.28 -6.15 -18.60
C ARG A 334 -15.53 -7.03 -18.68
N ASP A 335 -15.41 -8.22 -19.24
CA ASP A 335 -16.51 -9.17 -19.37
C ASP A 335 -16.89 -9.80 -18.02
N ALA A 336 -15.90 -10.12 -17.17
CA ALA A 336 -16.11 -10.80 -15.90
C ALA A 336 -16.59 -9.88 -14.77
N PHE A 337 -16.14 -8.61 -14.76
CA PHE A 337 -16.36 -7.72 -13.62
C PHE A 337 -17.25 -6.52 -13.94
N GLY A 338 -17.17 -5.97 -15.16
CA GLY A 338 -17.83 -4.72 -15.52
C GLY A 338 -17.69 -3.65 -14.42
N ASP A 339 -18.84 -3.17 -13.92
CA ASP A 339 -18.92 -2.12 -12.90
C ASP A 339 -18.49 -2.57 -11.49
N THR A 340 -18.32 -3.87 -11.24
CA THR A 340 -17.91 -4.41 -9.93
C THR A 340 -16.40 -4.36 -9.69
N TYR A 341 -15.60 -3.99 -10.70
CA TYR A 341 -14.15 -3.96 -10.58
C TYR A 341 -13.65 -3.04 -9.46
N ALA A 342 -14.28 -1.88 -9.28
CA ALA A 342 -13.89 -0.95 -8.23
C ALA A 342 -14.04 -1.56 -6.83
N LEU A 343 -15.06 -2.39 -6.64
CA LEU A 343 -15.30 -3.13 -5.40
C LEU A 343 -14.24 -4.21 -5.18
N LEU A 344 -13.84 -4.93 -6.24
CA LEU A 344 -12.76 -5.92 -6.20
C LEU A 344 -11.41 -5.28 -5.88
N ALA A 345 -11.08 -4.16 -6.52
CA ALA A 345 -9.86 -3.40 -6.25
C ALA A 345 -9.82 -2.90 -4.80
N ALA A 346 -10.95 -2.47 -4.23
CA ALA A 346 -11.04 -2.11 -2.82
C ALA A 346 -10.88 -3.32 -1.90
N ALA A 347 -11.44 -4.48 -2.26
CA ALA A 347 -11.27 -5.71 -1.49
C ALA A 347 -9.82 -6.23 -1.51
N ALA A 348 -9.10 -5.98 -2.61
CA ALA A 348 -7.68 -6.35 -2.77
C ALA A 348 -6.74 -5.53 -1.87
N ASP A 349 -7.19 -4.40 -1.31
CA ASP A 349 -6.40 -3.56 -0.40
C ASP A 349 -6.56 -4.02 1.05
N TYR A 350 -5.60 -4.80 1.55
CA TYR A 350 -5.60 -5.28 2.94
C TYR A 350 -4.20 -5.22 3.59
N GLY A 351 -4.20 -5.02 4.90
CA GLY A 351 -3.00 -4.89 5.71
C GLY A 351 -2.53 -6.21 6.34
N PRO A 352 -1.37 -6.23 7.01
CA PRO A 352 -0.91 -7.38 7.77
C PRO A 352 -1.71 -7.61 9.07
N SER A 353 -2.50 -6.63 9.52
CA SER A 353 -3.35 -6.77 10.70
C SER A 353 -4.52 -7.71 10.40
N VAL A 354 -4.61 -8.79 11.18
CA VAL A 354 -5.76 -9.70 11.19
C VAL A 354 -6.65 -9.28 12.37
N SER A 355 -7.93 -9.04 12.14
CA SER A 355 -8.89 -8.90 13.25
C SER A 355 -9.01 -10.26 13.94
N ARG A 356 -8.92 -10.29 15.28
CA ARG A 356 -9.03 -11.52 16.07
C ARG A 356 -10.35 -12.28 15.85
N ASP A 357 -11.36 -11.61 15.32
CA ASP A 357 -12.72 -12.14 15.14
C ASP A 357 -13.03 -12.59 13.69
N ASP A 358 -12.05 -12.59 12.78
CA ASP A 358 -12.25 -13.10 11.41
C ASP A 358 -11.87 -14.59 11.36
N ASN A 359 -12.81 -15.46 11.02
CA ASN A 359 -12.62 -16.91 10.78
C ASN A 359 -11.77 -17.21 9.51
N GLY A 360 -10.94 -16.24 9.10
CA GLY A 360 -10.14 -16.22 7.90
C GLY A 360 -10.92 -16.01 6.61
N LEU A 361 -12.26 -15.93 6.63
CA LEU A 361 -13.05 -15.78 5.41
C LEU A 361 -12.77 -14.45 4.73
N ARG A 362 -12.76 -13.34 5.47
CA ARG A 362 -12.46 -12.03 4.87
C ARG A 362 -11.07 -12.04 4.27
N ARG A 363 -10.08 -12.60 4.96
CA ARG A 363 -8.72 -12.74 4.41
C ARG A 363 -8.66 -13.60 3.15
N ARG A 364 -9.41 -14.71 3.07
CA ARG A 364 -9.53 -15.52 1.85
C ARG A 364 -10.15 -14.73 0.69
N LEU A 365 -11.23 -13.98 0.95
CA LEU A 365 -11.88 -13.12 -0.03
C LEU A 365 -10.95 -12.00 -0.52
N GLN A 366 -10.20 -11.36 0.37
CA GLN A 366 -9.25 -10.31 0.03
C GLN A 366 -8.08 -10.82 -0.82
N ARG A 367 -7.52 -11.99 -0.47
CA ARG A 367 -6.51 -12.67 -1.29
C ARG A 367 -7.05 -13.00 -2.68
N ARG A 368 -8.26 -13.53 -2.77
CA ARG A 368 -8.88 -13.87 -4.05
C ARG A 368 -9.19 -12.62 -4.88
N ALA A 369 -9.70 -11.56 -4.27
CA ALA A 369 -9.92 -10.28 -4.96
C ALA A 369 -8.60 -9.71 -5.50
N LYS A 370 -7.52 -9.77 -4.71
CA LYS A 370 -6.18 -9.37 -5.16
C LYS A 370 -5.71 -10.21 -6.35
N HIS A 371 -5.82 -11.53 -6.27
CA HIS A 371 -5.50 -12.43 -7.39
C HIS A 371 -6.30 -12.07 -8.66
N LEU A 372 -7.62 -11.82 -8.56
CA LEU A 372 -8.44 -11.43 -9.70
C LEU A 372 -7.98 -10.10 -10.34
N VAL A 373 -7.62 -9.11 -9.52
CA VAL A 373 -7.07 -7.83 -10.00
C VAL A 373 -5.70 -8.01 -10.67
N GLU A 374 -4.81 -8.81 -10.08
CA GLU A 374 -3.50 -9.07 -10.69
C GLU A 374 -3.60 -9.90 -11.96
N THR A 375 -4.58 -10.82 -12.03
CA THR A 375 -4.92 -11.57 -13.24
C THR A 375 -5.34 -10.64 -14.36
N ASP A 376 -6.24 -9.68 -14.08
CA ASP A 376 -6.68 -8.69 -15.07
C ASP A 376 -5.50 -7.90 -15.67
N ARG A 377 -4.52 -7.51 -14.83
CA ARG A 377 -3.29 -6.84 -15.28
C ARG A 377 -2.45 -7.70 -16.21
N LEU A 378 -2.20 -8.95 -15.82
CA LEU A 378 -1.41 -9.88 -16.63
C LEU A 378 -2.09 -10.23 -17.95
N LEU A 379 -3.43 -10.36 -17.95
CA LEU A 379 -4.18 -10.64 -19.16
C LEU A 379 -4.17 -9.46 -20.14
N ALA A 380 -4.12 -8.23 -19.64
CA ALA A 380 -3.93 -7.06 -20.49
C ALA A 380 -2.55 -7.07 -21.17
N ALA A 381 -1.48 -7.45 -20.45
CA ALA A 381 -0.16 -7.65 -21.05
C ALA A 381 -0.19 -8.80 -22.06
N ARG A 382 -0.87 -9.90 -21.76
CA ARG A 382 -1.04 -11.04 -22.68
C ARG A 382 -1.74 -10.66 -23.98
N GLU A 383 -2.76 -9.81 -23.90
CA GLU A 383 -3.46 -9.24 -25.07
C GLU A 383 -2.52 -8.40 -25.96
N ALA A 384 -1.39 -7.92 -25.40
CA ALA A 384 -0.32 -7.21 -26.11
C ALA A 384 0.85 -8.14 -26.53
N ASP A 385 0.57 -9.45 -26.66
CA ASP A 385 1.48 -10.50 -27.10
C ASP A 385 2.66 -10.78 -26.14
N TYR A 386 2.36 -10.81 -24.84
CA TYR A 386 3.30 -11.27 -23.82
C TYR A 386 2.99 -12.69 -23.35
N TYR A 387 4.04 -13.42 -22.98
CA TYR A 387 3.95 -14.51 -22.03
C TYR A 387 3.92 -13.93 -20.61
N VAL A 388 3.09 -14.47 -19.73
CA VAL A 388 2.87 -13.96 -18.38
C VAL A 388 2.68 -15.09 -17.38
N ARG A 389 3.13 -14.89 -16.14
CA ARG A 389 2.83 -15.75 -14.99
C ARG A 389 2.52 -14.91 -13.76
N LEU A 390 1.68 -15.45 -12.89
CA LEU A 390 1.46 -14.93 -11.54
C LEU A 390 2.13 -15.86 -10.54
N LEU A 391 3.11 -15.34 -9.82
CA LEU A 391 3.89 -16.11 -8.86
C LEU A 391 3.66 -15.59 -7.44
N GLU A 392 3.74 -16.47 -6.46
CA GLU A 392 3.82 -16.12 -5.03
C GLU A 392 5.28 -16.14 -4.56
N MET A 393 5.72 -15.07 -3.90
CA MET A 393 7.05 -14.97 -3.31
C MET A 393 7.12 -15.70 -1.97
N PRO A 394 8.07 -16.63 -1.78
CA PRO A 394 8.20 -17.38 -0.54
C PRO A 394 8.76 -16.51 0.60
N GLY A 395 8.64 -17.01 1.84
CA GLY A 395 9.34 -16.42 3.00
C GLY A 395 8.76 -15.11 3.53
N LEU A 396 7.63 -14.63 3.01
CA LEU A 396 6.99 -13.39 3.48
C LEU A 396 6.03 -13.61 4.65
N GLY A 397 5.65 -14.86 4.90
CA GLY A 397 4.68 -15.29 5.90
C GLY A 397 3.25 -15.31 5.34
N SER A 398 2.48 -16.32 5.75
CA SER A 398 1.13 -16.63 5.22
C SER A 398 0.08 -15.51 5.37
N ASN A 399 0.36 -14.51 6.21
CA ASN A 399 -0.50 -13.37 6.47
C ASN A 399 -0.01 -12.07 5.80
N TYR A 400 1.10 -12.11 5.06
CA TYR A 400 1.58 -10.94 4.36
C TYR A 400 0.69 -10.67 3.14
N PRO A 401 0.15 -9.44 2.98
CA PRO A 401 -0.86 -9.15 1.95
C PRO A 401 -0.29 -8.90 0.55
N LYS A 402 1.03 -8.94 0.38
CA LYS A 402 1.73 -8.54 -0.84
C LYS A 402 2.75 -9.58 -1.31
N PRO A 403 2.38 -10.86 -1.43
CA PRO A 403 3.32 -11.87 -1.86
C PRO A 403 3.38 -12.00 -3.39
N ASP A 404 2.48 -11.36 -4.13
CA ASP A 404 2.37 -11.53 -5.57
C ASP A 404 3.56 -10.91 -6.33
N LEU A 405 4.07 -11.67 -7.29
CA LEU A 405 5.05 -11.26 -8.28
C LEU A 405 4.48 -11.54 -9.68
N LEU A 406 4.15 -10.46 -10.39
CA LEU A 406 3.69 -10.49 -11.76
C LEU A 406 4.90 -10.48 -12.66
N VAL A 407 5.04 -11.49 -13.51
CA VAL A 407 6.15 -11.58 -14.46
C VAL A 407 5.63 -11.68 -15.88
N GLY A 408 6.36 -11.08 -16.81
CA GLY A 408 6.06 -11.23 -18.23
C GLY A 408 7.21 -10.85 -19.14
N ALA A 409 7.18 -11.39 -20.36
CA ALA A 409 8.14 -11.11 -21.42
C ALA A 409 7.46 -11.23 -22.79
N PRO A 410 7.98 -10.57 -23.85
CA PRO A 410 7.42 -10.71 -25.19
C PRO A 410 7.31 -12.18 -25.61
N ARG A 411 6.16 -12.58 -26.16
CA ARG A 411 5.94 -13.97 -26.58
C ARG A 411 6.98 -14.39 -27.63
N GLY A 412 7.49 -15.61 -27.51
CA GLY A 412 8.53 -16.14 -28.40
C GLY A 412 9.94 -15.63 -28.12
N SER A 413 10.12 -14.67 -27.19
CA SER A 413 11.46 -14.24 -26.76
C SER A 413 12.16 -15.28 -25.87
N ARG A 414 13.48 -15.19 -25.75
CA ARG A 414 14.25 -15.95 -24.75
C ARG A 414 13.75 -15.69 -23.34
N GLY A 415 13.37 -14.45 -23.01
CA GLY A 415 12.78 -14.11 -21.73
C GLY A 415 11.48 -14.88 -21.45
N ALA A 416 10.61 -15.05 -22.46
CA ALA A 416 9.39 -15.84 -22.31
C ALA A 416 9.69 -17.34 -22.07
N ALA A 417 10.67 -17.90 -22.79
CA ALA A 417 11.11 -19.28 -22.56
C ALA A 417 11.69 -19.45 -21.14
N THR A 418 12.56 -18.54 -20.70
CA THR A 418 13.08 -18.51 -19.33
C THR A 418 11.96 -18.47 -18.30
N LEU A 419 10.96 -17.59 -18.48
CA LEU A 419 9.85 -17.46 -17.54
C LEU A 419 8.98 -18.72 -17.51
N ALA A 420 8.82 -19.41 -18.64
CA ALA A 420 8.11 -20.68 -18.69
C ALA A 420 8.83 -21.79 -17.92
N ASP A 421 10.17 -21.80 -17.95
CA ASP A 421 10.99 -22.82 -17.30
C ASP A 421 11.26 -22.55 -15.80
N LEU A 422 10.72 -21.46 -15.21
CA LEU A 422 10.91 -21.21 -13.78
C LEU A 422 10.25 -22.30 -12.94
N SER A 423 11.05 -22.91 -12.06
CA SER A 423 10.61 -23.84 -11.03
C SER A 423 9.63 -23.16 -10.08
N ALA A 424 8.39 -23.62 -10.08
CA ALA A 424 7.37 -23.19 -9.14
C ALA A 424 6.56 -24.40 -8.66
N ARG A 425 6.08 -24.34 -7.42
CA ARG A 425 5.18 -25.33 -6.87
C ARG A 425 3.75 -24.90 -7.17
N SER A 426 3.00 -25.77 -7.84
CA SER A 426 1.55 -25.55 -7.99
C SER A 426 0.92 -25.46 -6.60
N LEU A 427 0.28 -24.33 -6.30
CA LEU A 427 -0.48 -24.19 -5.07
C LEU A 427 -1.81 -24.91 -5.27
N SER A 428 -2.17 -25.79 -4.32
CA SER A 428 -3.37 -26.60 -4.45
C SER A 428 -4.61 -25.70 -4.65
N PRO A 429 -5.56 -26.08 -5.53
CA PRO A 429 -6.78 -25.33 -5.74
C PRO A 429 -7.52 -25.03 -4.44
N SER A 430 -7.40 -25.89 -3.41
CA SER A 430 -8.01 -25.69 -2.09
C SER A 430 -7.59 -24.41 -1.35
N ALA A 431 -6.45 -23.80 -1.68
CA ALA A 431 -6.03 -22.51 -1.09
C ALA A 431 -6.80 -21.31 -1.69
N LEU A 432 -7.37 -21.47 -2.90
CA LEU A 432 -8.10 -20.47 -3.68
C LEU A 432 -9.57 -20.82 -3.91
N GLN A 433 -9.93 -22.09 -3.76
CA GLN A 433 -11.29 -22.60 -3.71
C GLN A 433 -11.88 -22.14 -2.38
N LEU A 434 -12.71 -21.11 -2.47
CA LEU A 434 -13.82 -21.02 -1.56
C LEU A 434 -14.72 -22.20 -1.92
N THR A 435 -15.01 -23.08 -0.97
CA THR A 435 -16.31 -23.75 -1.00
C THR A 435 -17.37 -22.69 -1.32
N PRO A 436 -18.38 -22.98 -2.15
CA PRO A 436 -19.50 -22.05 -2.34
C PRO A 436 -19.90 -21.52 -0.98
N LEU A 437 -20.02 -20.20 -0.86
CA LEU A 437 -20.43 -19.58 0.38
C LEU A 437 -21.85 -20.05 0.69
N ASN A 438 -21.98 -21.16 1.41
CA ASN A 438 -23.26 -21.52 2.02
C ASN A 438 -23.63 -20.38 2.97
N ASP A 439 -24.91 -20.01 2.96
CA ASP A 439 -25.46 -18.92 3.78
C ASP A 439 -25.08 -19.06 5.27
N ASP A 440 -24.83 -20.29 5.74
CA ASP A 440 -24.37 -20.58 7.11
C ASP A 440 -23.01 -19.96 7.48
N LEU A 441 -22.07 -19.83 6.54
CA LEU A 441 -20.76 -19.18 6.79
C LEU A 441 -20.86 -17.64 6.83
N LEU A 442 -21.96 -17.08 6.33
CA LEU A 442 -22.24 -15.64 6.29
C LEU A 442 -23.19 -15.17 7.41
N ASN A 443 -23.65 -16.12 8.25
CA ASN A 443 -24.56 -15.89 9.38
C ASN A 443 -23.89 -15.96 10.76
N LEU A 444 -22.62 -16.39 10.83
CA LEU A 444 -21.73 -16.16 12.00
C LEU A 444 -21.20 -14.72 11.96
#